data_AF-M3XI64-F1
#
_entry.id   AF-M3XI64-F1
#
_cell.length_a   1.000
_cell.length_b   1.000
_cell.length_c   1.000
_cell.angle_alpha   90.00
_cell.angle_beta   90.00
_cell.angle_gamma   90.00
#
_symmetry.space_group_name_H-M   'P 1'
#
loop_
_entity.id
_entity.type
_entity.pdbx_description
1 polymer ?
#
loop_
_entity_poly.entity_id
_entity_poly.type
_entity_poly.pdbx_seq_one_letter_code
_entity_poly.pdbx_strand_id
1 'polypeptide(L)'
;KSLEGQWTNQKFLAAGLASIVQPFSRKSLLLQQGAATTVYCATAPELEGLGGMYFNNCCRCLPSQEAQHEATAIALWELSERLIQERIGRQSK
;
A
#
# COMPACT_ATOMS: atom_id res chain seq x y z
N LYS A 1 43.91 4.96 32.46
CA LYS A 1 43.35 6.20 31.89
C LYS A 1 43.27 6.05 30.38
N SER A 2 42.11 6.39 29.81
CA SER A 2 42.02 6.92 28.44
C SER A 2 41.95 5.93 27.27
N LEU A 3 40.91 5.09 27.17
CA LEU A 3 40.50 4.50 25.88
C LEU A 3 38.97 4.44 25.65
N GLU A 4 38.16 5.22 26.38
CA GLU A 4 36.68 5.27 26.19
C GLU A 4 36.18 6.45 25.32
N GLY A 5 37.09 7.24 24.71
CA GLY A 5 36.72 8.53 24.10
C GLY A 5 36.68 8.61 22.57
N GLN A 6 36.92 7.52 21.83
CA GLN A 6 37.17 7.63 20.37
C GLN A 6 35.96 7.32 19.47
N TRP A 7 34.86 6.79 20.00
CA TRP A 7 33.74 6.29 19.15
C TRP A 7 32.50 7.19 19.07
N THR A 8 32.49 8.35 19.73
CA THR A 8 31.31 9.24 19.72
C THR A 8 31.33 10.21 18.54
N ASN A 9 32.50 10.73 18.13
CA ASN A 9 32.61 11.76 17.09
C ASN A 9 32.41 11.24 15.65
N GLN A 10 32.64 9.95 15.41
CA GLN A 10 32.45 9.34 14.08
C GLN A 10 30.97 9.14 13.72
N LYS A 11 30.08 9.10 14.73
CA LYS A 11 28.63 9.03 14.51
C LYS A 11 28.01 10.39 14.15
N PHE A 12 28.57 11.49 14.68
CA PHE A 12 28.07 12.84 14.41
C PHE A 12 28.44 13.37 13.02
N LEU A 13 29.64 13.04 12.51
CA LEU A 13 30.06 13.45 11.16
C LEU A 13 29.27 12.72 10.05
N ALA A 14 28.92 11.44 10.26
CA ALA A 14 28.08 10.69 9.33
C ALA A 14 26.62 11.17 9.32
N ALA A 15 26.10 11.64 10.47
CA ALA A 15 24.74 12.17 10.58
C ALA A 15 24.54 13.54 9.90
N GLY A 16 25.58 14.37 9.86
CA GLY A 16 25.52 15.71 9.25
C GLY A 16 25.40 15.71 7.73
N LEU A 17 26.04 14.76 7.04
CA LEU A 17 26.06 14.69 5.57
C LEU A 17 24.85 13.94 4.98
N ALA A 18 24.24 13.02 5.74
CA ALA A 18 23.07 12.25 5.30
C ALA A 18 21.77 13.09 5.21
N SER A 19 21.73 14.25 5.87
CA SER A 19 20.52 15.08 5.96
C SER A 19 20.28 15.95 4.71
N ILE A 20 21.29 16.13 3.85
CA ILE A 20 21.20 17.04 2.68
C ILE A 20 20.80 16.27 1.40
N VAL A 21 21.04 14.95 1.31
CA VAL A 21 20.81 14.16 0.08
C VAL A 21 19.42 13.47 0.05
N GLN A 22 18.65 13.45 1.15
CA GLN A 22 17.51 12.53 1.27
C GLN A 22 16.08 13.09 1.45
N PRO A 23 15.65 14.21 0.81
CA PRO A 23 14.21 14.46 0.69
C PRO A 23 13.58 13.74 -0.52
N PHE A 24 14.35 13.37 -1.56
CA PHE A 24 13.77 12.86 -2.82
C PHE A 24 13.84 11.33 -2.99
N SER A 25 14.91 10.68 -2.53
CA SER A 25 15.15 9.25 -2.80
C SER A 25 14.20 8.30 -2.06
N ARG A 26 13.53 8.75 -1.00
CA ARG A 26 12.53 7.94 -0.28
C ARG A 26 11.23 7.73 -1.05
N LYS A 27 10.88 8.63 -1.99
CA LYS A 27 9.67 8.48 -2.82
C LYS A 27 9.81 7.39 -3.88
N SER A 28 11.00 7.25 -4.46
CA SER A 28 11.28 6.25 -5.51
C SER A 28 11.21 4.81 -5.00
N LEU A 29 11.76 4.55 -3.80
CA LEU A 29 11.69 3.23 -3.16
C LEU A 29 10.25 2.85 -2.75
N LEU A 30 9.43 3.83 -2.36
CA LEU A 30 8.03 3.63 -1.96
C LEU A 30 7.13 3.20 -3.12
N LEU A 31 7.37 3.70 -4.34
CA LEU A 31 6.56 3.35 -5.51
C LEU A 31 6.71 1.88 -5.90
N GLN A 32 7.94 1.36 -5.89
CA GLN A 32 8.19 -0.05 -6.16
C GLN A 32 7.57 -0.95 -5.08
N GLN A 33 7.63 -0.53 -3.81
CA GLN A 33 7.00 -1.26 -2.71
C GLN A 33 5.46 -1.21 -2.76
N GLY A 34 4.88 -0.09 -3.20
CA GLY A 34 3.42 0.08 -3.31
C GLY A 34 2.79 -0.72 -4.46
N ALA A 35 3.49 -0.84 -5.60
CA ALA A 35 2.99 -1.59 -6.75
C ALA A 35 3.26 -3.10 -6.68
N ALA A 36 4.18 -3.54 -5.81
CA ALA A 36 4.64 -4.93 -5.75
C ALA A 36 3.48 -5.93 -5.57
N THR A 37 2.56 -5.66 -4.65
CA THR A 37 1.42 -6.56 -4.37
C THR A 37 0.48 -6.66 -5.58
N THR A 38 0.21 -5.53 -6.24
CA THR A 38 -0.66 -5.50 -7.44
C THR A 38 -0.04 -6.27 -8.60
N VAL A 39 1.27 -6.05 -8.85
CA VAL A 39 2.00 -6.78 -9.89
C VAL A 39 2.02 -8.28 -9.57
N TYR A 40 2.31 -8.65 -8.33
CA TYR A 40 2.27 -10.05 -7.89
C TYR A 40 0.90 -10.70 -8.16
N CYS A 41 -0.21 -10.04 -7.78
CA CYS A 41 -1.55 -10.57 -8.03
C CYS A 41 -1.89 -10.68 -9.52
N ALA A 42 -1.32 -9.81 -10.36
CA ALA A 42 -1.57 -9.80 -11.81
C ALA A 42 -0.72 -10.80 -12.58
N THR A 43 0.48 -11.14 -12.09
CA THR A 43 1.46 -11.94 -12.85
C THR A 43 1.81 -13.29 -12.24
N ALA A 44 1.44 -13.56 -10.98
CA ALA A 44 1.82 -14.82 -10.35
C ALA A 44 1.03 -15.99 -10.97
N PRO A 45 1.71 -16.98 -11.58
CA PRO A 45 1.04 -18.14 -12.20
C PRO A 45 0.31 -18.99 -11.16
N GLU A 46 0.75 -18.93 -9.90
CA GLU A 46 0.12 -19.60 -8.76
C GLU A 46 -1.29 -19.07 -8.46
N LEU A 47 -1.62 -17.87 -8.95
CA LEU A 47 -2.92 -17.21 -8.78
C LEU A 47 -3.81 -17.32 -10.03
N GLU A 48 -3.33 -17.97 -11.10
CA GLU A 48 -4.14 -18.18 -12.30
C GLU A 48 -5.38 -19.02 -11.96
N GLY A 49 -6.57 -18.42 -12.15
CA GLY A 49 -7.85 -19.04 -11.83
C GLY A 49 -8.29 -18.94 -10.37
N LEU A 50 -7.48 -18.36 -9.47
CA LEU A 50 -7.83 -18.11 -8.07
C LEU A 50 -8.26 -16.64 -7.88
N GLY A 51 -9.53 -16.44 -7.51
CA GLY A 51 -10.11 -15.11 -7.26
C GLY A 51 -10.65 -14.94 -5.83
N GLY A 52 -10.97 -13.70 -5.45
CA GLY A 52 -11.67 -13.39 -4.19
C GLY A 52 -10.80 -13.37 -2.93
N MET A 53 -9.48 -13.37 -3.07
CA MET A 53 -8.54 -13.34 -1.95
C MET A 53 -8.00 -11.94 -1.71
N TYR A 54 -7.74 -11.61 -0.45
CA TYR A 54 -7.09 -10.36 -0.05
C TYR A 54 -5.59 -10.58 0.15
N PHE A 55 -4.77 -9.72 -0.45
CA PHE A 55 -3.31 -9.75 -0.36
C PHE A 55 -2.75 -8.44 0.20
N ASN A 56 -1.79 -8.55 1.12
CA ASN A 56 -1.04 -7.44 1.69
C ASN A 56 0.45 -7.79 1.69
N ASN A 57 1.30 -6.92 1.15
CA ASN A 57 2.74 -7.14 0.99
C ASN A 57 3.08 -8.48 0.30
N CYS A 58 2.38 -8.78 -0.81
CA CYS A 58 2.49 -10.06 -1.54
C CYS A 58 2.13 -11.33 -0.74
N CYS A 59 1.51 -11.18 0.43
CA CYS A 59 1.08 -12.30 1.27
C CYS A 59 -0.45 -12.34 1.35
N ARG A 60 -1.02 -13.55 1.33
CA ARG A 60 -2.45 -13.74 1.54
C ARG A 60 -2.81 -13.43 2.99
N CYS A 61 -3.78 -12.55 3.19
CA CYS A 61 -4.22 -12.12 4.51
C CYS A 61 -5.73 -12.21 4.65
N LEU A 62 -6.20 -12.41 5.88
CA LEU A 62 -7.63 -12.35 6.15
C LEU A 62 -8.08 -10.87 6.11
N PRO A 63 -9.14 -10.54 5.36
CA PRO A 63 -9.70 -9.20 5.35
C PRO A 63 -10.36 -8.87 6.70
N SER A 64 -10.68 -7.61 6.96
CA SER A 64 -11.35 -7.20 8.20
C SER A 64 -12.75 -7.83 8.32
N GLN A 65 -13.30 -7.86 9.54
CA GLN A 65 -14.61 -8.48 9.78
C GLN A 65 -15.73 -7.77 9.01
N GLU A 66 -15.64 -6.45 8.90
CA GLU A 66 -16.58 -5.62 8.13
C GLU A 66 -16.52 -5.94 6.63
N ALA A 67 -15.31 -6.19 6.11
CA ALA A 67 -15.10 -6.55 4.72
C ALA A 67 -15.61 -7.97 4.38
N GLN A 68 -15.86 -8.81 5.38
CA GLN A 68 -16.44 -10.16 5.22
C GLN A 68 -17.97 -10.16 5.31
N HIS A 69 -18.60 -9.03 5.68
CA HIS A 69 -20.03 -8.98 5.91
C HIS A 69 -20.83 -8.88 4.58
N GLU A 70 -21.32 -10.02 4.10
CA GLU A 70 -22.00 -10.16 2.81
C GLU A 70 -23.21 -9.24 2.66
N ALA A 71 -24.06 -9.13 3.68
CA ALA A 71 -25.24 -8.27 3.62
C ALA A 71 -24.87 -6.78 3.46
N THR A 72 -23.73 -6.35 4.01
CA THR A 72 -23.23 -4.98 3.83
C THR A 72 -22.68 -4.79 2.42
N ALA A 73 -22.01 -5.81 1.87
CA ALA A 73 -21.50 -5.77 0.50
C ALA A 73 -22.63 -5.63 -0.52
N ILE A 74 -23.73 -6.38 -0.36
CA ILE A 74 -24.93 -6.29 -1.21
C ILE A 74 -25.54 -4.90 -1.12
N ALA A 75 -25.80 -4.41 0.10
CA ALA A 75 -26.38 -3.09 0.30
C ALA A 75 -25.51 -1.95 -0.28
N LEU A 76 -24.18 -2.09 -0.18
CA LEU A 76 -23.22 -1.14 -0.75
C LEU A 76 -23.24 -1.16 -2.29
N TRP A 77 -23.37 -2.34 -2.90
CA TRP A 77 -23.47 -2.49 -4.35
C TRP A 77 -24.72 -1.78 -4.89
N GLU A 78 -25.90 -2.08 -4.32
CA GLU A 78 -27.17 -1.47 -4.71
C GLU A 78 -27.17 0.06 -4.54
N LEU A 79 -26.57 0.56 -3.45
CA LEU A 79 -26.41 1.99 -3.22
C LEU A 79 -25.51 2.62 -4.29
N SER A 80 -24.37 2.00 -4.58
CA SER A 80 -23.40 2.49 -5.57
C SER A 80 -24.01 2.56 -6.96
N GLU A 81 -24.72 1.51 -7.40
CA GLU A 81 -25.42 1.50 -8.68
C GLU A 81 -26.45 2.62 -8.78
N ARG A 82 -27.26 2.80 -7.74
CA ARG A 82 -28.27 3.88 -7.69
C ARG A 82 -27.63 5.26 -7.83
N LEU A 83 -26.55 5.51 -7.09
CA LEU A 83 -25.82 6.79 -7.14
C LEU A 83 -25.21 7.06 -8.52
N ILE A 84 -24.66 6.03 -9.16
CA ILE A 84 -24.10 6.13 -10.51
C ILE A 84 -25.22 6.45 -11.51
N GLN A 85 -26.37 5.76 -11.43
CA GLN A 85 -27.51 5.99 -12.31
C GLN A 85 -28.10 7.39 -12.14
N GLU A 86 -28.24 7.89 -10.91
CA GLU A 86 -28.69 9.26 -10.65
C GLU A 86 -27.75 10.31 -11.26
N ARG A 87 -26.44 10.06 -11.25
CA ARG A 87 -25.45 10.98 -11.79
C ARG A 87 -25.36 10.94 -13.31
N ILE A 88 -25.34 9.74 -13.90
CA ILE A 88 -25.30 9.59 -15.36
C ILE A 88 -26.63 10.04 -15.98
N GLY A 89 -27.76 9.70 -15.36
CA GLY A 89 -29.09 10.10 -15.81
C GLY A 89 -29.35 11.61 -15.77
N ARG A 90 -28.68 12.36 -14.87
CA ARG A 90 -28.72 13.83 -14.87
C ARG A 90 -27.88 14.49 -15.95
N GLN A 91 -26.82 13.83 -16.44
CA GLN A 91 -25.92 14.40 -17.46
C GLN A 91 -26.43 14.23 -18.90
N SER A 92 -27.51 13.47 -19.09
CA SER A 92 -28.09 13.18 -20.41
C SER A 92 -29.30 14.07 -20.75
N LYS A 93 -29.50 15.19 -20.05
CA LYS A 93 -30.62 16.12 -20.26
C LYS A 93 -30.10 17.55 -20.41
#